data_AF-A0A3D3NCX3-F1
#
_entry.id   AF-A0A3D3NCX3-F1
#
_cell.length_a   1.000
_cell.length_b   1.000
_cell.length_c   1.000
_cell.angle_alpha   90.00
_cell.angle_beta   90.00
_cell.angle_gamma   90.00
#
_symmetry.space_group_name_H-M   'P 1'
#
loop_
_entity.id
_entity.type
_entity.pdbx_description
1 polymer ?
#
loop_
_entity_poly.entity_id
_entity_poly.type
_entity_poly.pdbx_seq_one_letter_code
_entity_poly.pdbx_strand_id
1 'polypeptide(L)'
;MRATVMTFIIRGVSKVMTVRMSNKPVVPDVAWHCMPAHEAAERLTASFELGLDDGEAACRRSQHGENRLTPDPGRGPVLRFVLQFVQPLVLVLLLAGVVTAILGEWVDATVIFGVTLVNAVIGFIQEGRAESALAALARSVTSEVTVLRGGCKQRLASTELVPGDVVLLAAGDKVPADLRLFRTRDLQAIESALTGESSAVAKHGEALPEDTLLAERCNMAYAGTVMISGQGAGVVVATGDQTETGRISRLISEAPDLTTPLTRRMAVFSNWLLMAIGLLAGLTFAVGIWRGESAFAMFMAAVALAVGAIPEGLPAAMTITLAIGVSRMARRRAIIRKLPAVETLGSTTVICSDKTGTLTENQMTVREIHAGGTRVAVSGSGYSPNGRIGDGGDVAGALRECLLAGALCNDAGLSRSNRHWEVVGDPTEGALLVVARKAGLDERTLQKMFPRLDEIPFDSTRQYMATLHDIDGTRVAYFKGALEQLLPRSLSMRDWNGRNVSLRRDEIESAAATMAAEGLRVLAVARLAAGSASALTPVSVDSGLEFIGLVGMVDPPRPKAIAAVRTCHAAGITVKMITGDHAVTALSIARQMGIARTGDMAITGRELASLDDAALRQVVRRISVFA
;
A
#
# COMPACT_ATOMS: atom_id res chain seq x y z
N MET A 1 -34.29 -47.11 18.95
CA MET A 1 -35.03 -46.07 18.20
C MET A 1 -34.78 -44.67 18.79
N ARG A 2 -33.51 -44.37 19.11
CA ARG A 2 -33.01 -43.16 19.77
C ARG A 2 -31.69 -42.82 19.08
N ALA A 3 -31.70 -41.87 18.14
CA ALA A 3 -30.52 -41.25 17.53
C ALA A 3 -30.90 -40.13 16.55
N THR A 4 -32.12 -40.12 16.01
CA THR A 4 -32.44 -39.30 14.82
C THR A 4 -32.89 -37.87 15.10
N VAL A 5 -33.34 -37.55 16.33
CA VAL A 5 -33.97 -36.23 16.60
C VAL A 5 -32.95 -35.16 17.03
N MET A 6 -31.84 -35.54 17.67
CA MET A 6 -30.85 -34.57 18.17
C MET A 6 -29.87 -34.09 17.09
N THR A 7 -29.78 -34.80 15.96
CA THR A 7 -28.98 -34.40 14.79
C THR A 7 -29.68 -33.34 13.93
N PHE A 8 -30.98 -33.11 14.11
CA PHE A 8 -31.75 -32.21 13.25
C PHE A 8 -31.68 -30.73 13.64
N ILE A 9 -31.36 -30.41 14.90
CA ILE A 9 -31.30 -29.02 15.38
C ILE A 9 -29.87 -28.45 15.35
N ILE A 10 -28.84 -29.30 15.47
CA ILE A 10 -27.42 -28.87 15.36
C ILE A 10 -26.99 -28.68 13.89
N ARG A 11 -27.67 -29.32 12.94
CA ARG A 11 -27.47 -29.08 11.50
C ARG A 11 -28.19 -27.83 10.96
N GLY A 12 -29.05 -27.19 11.75
CA GLY A 12 -29.79 -25.98 11.35
C GLY A 12 -28.99 -24.68 11.38
N VAL A 13 -27.84 -24.65 12.07
CA VAL A 13 -26.96 -23.45 12.16
C VAL A 13 -25.55 -23.70 11.63
N SER A 14 -25.18 -24.97 11.38
CA SER A 14 -24.13 -25.28 10.43
C SER A 14 -24.73 -25.26 9.01
N LYS A 15 -25.18 -24.07 8.58
CA LYS A 15 -24.97 -23.73 7.19
C LYS A 15 -23.45 -23.74 7.07
N VAL A 16 -22.93 -24.87 6.61
CA VAL A 16 -21.96 -24.84 5.52
C VAL A 16 -22.56 -23.81 4.57
N MET A 17 -22.18 -22.53 4.76
CA MET A 17 -21.83 -21.69 3.65
C MET A 17 -20.78 -22.53 2.93
N THR A 18 -21.25 -23.51 2.13
CA THR A 18 -20.94 -23.49 0.71
C THR A 18 -21.04 -22.02 0.41
N VAL A 19 -19.87 -21.38 0.45
CA VAL A 19 -19.56 -20.27 -0.41
C VAL A 19 -20.16 -20.75 -1.71
N ARG A 20 -21.41 -20.34 -1.99
CA ARG A 20 -21.80 -20.12 -3.36
C ARG A 20 -20.75 -19.13 -3.75
N MET A 21 -19.63 -19.65 -4.28
CA MET A 21 -18.81 -18.92 -5.20
C MET A 21 -19.88 -18.34 -6.09
N SER A 22 -20.10 -17.03 -5.93
CA SER A 22 -21.02 -16.32 -6.77
C SER A 22 -20.44 -16.57 -8.14
N ASN A 23 -20.95 -17.60 -8.82
CA ASN A 23 -20.60 -17.99 -10.16
C ASN A 23 -21.28 -16.99 -11.11
N LYS A 24 -21.24 -15.70 -10.74
CA LYS A 24 -21.18 -14.65 -11.72
C LYS A 24 -19.95 -15.01 -12.53
N PRO A 25 -20.07 -15.19 -13.85
CA PRO A 25 -18.92 -15.50 -14.67
C PRO A 25 -17.86 -14.46 -14.34
N VAL A 26 -16.73 -14.92 -13.81
CA VAL A 26 -15.49 -14.17 -13.92
C VAL A 26 -15.35 -14.02 -15.43
N VAL A 27 -15.69 -12.84 -15.95
CA VAL A 27 -15.39 -12.50 -17.34
C VAL A 27 -13.91 -12.86 -17.49
N PRO A 28 -13.53 -13.73 -18.45
CA PRO A 28 -12.15 -14.19 -18.56
C PRO A 28 -11.26 -12.96 -18.52
N ASP A 29 -10.25 -12.99 -17.64
CA ASP A 29 -9.36 -11.86 -17.34
C ASP A 29 -8.71 -11.45 -18.67
N VAL A 30 -9.28 -10.46 -19.35
CA VAL A 30 -8.82 -10.07 -20.68
C VAL A 30 -7.51 -9.35 -20.45
N ALA A 31 -6.43 -9.90 -21.02
CA ALA A 31 -5.11 -9.27 -20.98
C ALA A 31 -5.08 -8.04 -21.90
N TRP A 32 -5.71 -6.94 -21.46
CA TRP A 32 -5.84 -5.69 -22.23
C TRP A 32 -4.50 -5.10 -22.63
N HIS A 33 -3.44 -5.32 -21.83
CA HIS A 33 -2.08 -4.89 -22.15
C HIS A 33 -1.47 -5.61 -23.36
N CYS A 34 -1.94 -6.81 -23.69
CA CYS A 34 -1.48 -7.57 -24.86
C CYS A 34 -2.11 -7.12 -26.17
N MET A 35 -3.29 -6.51 -26.08
CA MET A 35 -4.04 -6.13 -27.25
C MET A 35 -3.55 -4.78 -27.77
N PRO A 36 -3.38 -4.64 -29.10
CA PRO A 36 -3.32 -3.33 -29.74
C PRO A 36 -4.54 -2.50 -29.34
N ALA A 37 -4.36 -1.19 -29.16
CA ALA A 37 -5.43 -0.34 -28.66
C ALA A 37 -6.69 -0.35 -29.55
N HIS A 38 -6.53 -0.45 -30.88
CA HIS A 38 -7.67 -0.52 -31.81
C HIS A 38 -8.53 -1.77 -31.57
N GLU A 39 -7.92 -2.93 -31.34
CA GLU A 39 -8.63 -4.18 -31.03
C GLU A 39 -9.37 -4.08 -29.68
N ALA A 40 -8.75 -3.42 -28.69
CA ALA A 40 -9.40 -3.16 -27.41
C ALA A 40 -10.65 -2.26 -27.57
N ALA A 41 -10.58 -1.25 -28.45
CA ALA A 41 -11.70 -0.37 -28.75
C ALA A 41 -12.81 -1.08 -29.55
N GLU A 42 -12.46 -1.93 -30.53
CA GLU A 42 -13.42 -2.76 -31.26
C GLU A 42 -14.17 -3.71 -30.32
N ARG A 43 -13.44 -4.37 -29.42
CA ARG A 43 -14.02 -5.27 -28.42
C ARG A 43 -14.98 -4.55 -27.47
N LEU A 44 -14.70 -3.29 -27.14
CA LEU A 44 -15.55 -2.44 -26.31
C LEU A 44 -16.57 -1.63 -27.13
N THR A 45 -16.59 -1.78 -28.46
CA THR A 45 -17.43 -0.99 -29.39
C THR A 45 -17.31 0.52 -29.11
N ALA A 46 -16.08 0.99 -28.90
CA ALA A 46 -15.75 2.37 -28.55
C ALA A 46 -15.07 3.09 -29.73
N SER A 47 -15.36 4.38 -29.91
CA SER A 47 -14.69 5.23 -30.91
C SER A 47 -13.69 6.16 -30.25
N PHE A 48 -12.45 6.21 -30.76
CA PHE A 48 -11.43 7.13 -30.23
C PHE A 48 -11.68 8.60 -30.54
N GLU A 49 -12.42 8.89 -31.62
CA GLU A 49 -12.69 10.27 -32.07
C GLU A 49 -14.02 10.81 -31.56
N LEU A 50 -15.05 9.95 -31.51
CA LEU A 50 -16.39 10.34 -31.07
C LEU A 50 -16.65 9.98 -29.61
N GLY A 51 -15.90 9.04 -29.03
CA GLY A 51 -16.23 8.47 -27.73
C GLY A 51 -17.53 7.65 -27.77
N LEU A 52 -18.14 7.44 -26.59
CA LEU A 52 -19.46 6.82 -26.50
C LEU A 52 -20.58 7.86 -26.69
N ASP A 53 -21.72 7.40 -27.18
CA ASP A 53 -22.97 8.16 -27.15
C ASP A 53 -23.58 8.13 -25.73
N ASP A 54 -24.32 9.17 -25.35
CA ASP A 54 -24.92 9.27 -24.01
C ASP A 54 -25.95 8.15 -23.75
N GLY A 55 -26.66 7.69 -24.78
CA GLY A 55 -27.60 6.56 -24.66
C GLY A 55 -26.90 5.23 -24.39
N GLU A 56 -25.80 4.99 -25.08
CA GLU A 56 -24.95 3.80 -24.88
C GLU A 56 -24.27 3.83 -23.50
N ALA A 57 -23.78 5.01 -23.08
CA ALA A 57 -23.20 5.19 -21.76
C ALA A 57 -24.20 4.91 -20.64
N ALA A 58 -25.45 5.38 -20.78
CA ALA A 58 -26.53 5.10 -19.83
C ALA A 58 -26.89 3.60 -19.79
N CYS A 59 -26.95 2.95 -20.97
CA CYS A 59 -27.18 1.51 -21.08
C CYS A 59 -26.09 0.72 -20.32
N ARG A 60 -24.81 1.01 -20.59
CA ARG A 60 -23.68 0.37 -19.91
C ARG A 60 -23.67 0.65 -18.41
N ARG A 61 -24.05 1.85 -17.98
CA ARG A 61 -24.15 2.19 -16.55
C ARG A 61 -25.19 1.32 -15.83
N SER A 62 -26.30 1.01 -16.49
CA SER A 62 -27.31 0.10 -15.92
C SER A 62 -26.82 -1.36 -15.80
N GLN A 63 -25.89 -1.77 -16.67
CA GLN A 63 -25.34 -3.13 -16.70
C GLN A 63 -24.14 -3.31 -15.75
N HIS A 64 -23.21 -2.35 -15.76
CA HIS A 64 -21.94 -2.40 -15.02
C HIS A 64 -22.01 -1.75 -13.64
N GLY A 65 -22.99 -0.86 -13.40
CA GLY A 65 -23.07 -0.06 -12.18
C GLY A 65 -22.20 1.20 -12.23
N GLU A 66 -22.15 1.93 -11.12
CA GLU A 66 -21.29 3.11 -10.96
C GLU A 66 -19.81 2.71 -10.86
N ASN A 67 -18.92 3.58 -11.32
CA ASN A 67 -17.48 3.46 -11.11
C ASN A 67 -17.12 3.84 -9.66
N ARG A 68 -17.51 2.97 -8.74
CA ARG A 68 -17.25 3.09 -7.31
C ARG A 68 -17.00 1.71 -6.73
N LEU A 69 -16.10 1.65 -5.76
CA LEU A 69 -15.93 0.44 -4.96
C LEU A 69 -17.21 0.18 -4.17
N THR A 70 -17.75 -1.03 -4.27
CA THR A 70 -18.96 -1.40 -3.55
C THR A 70 -18.63 -1.38 -2.05
N PRO A 71 -19.23 -0.49 -1.24
CA PRO A 71 -19.02 -0.53 0.20
C PRO A 71 -19.58 -1.85 0.72
N ASP A 72 -18.84 -2.48 1.63
CA ASP A 72 -19.32 -3.68 2.31
C ASP A 72 -20.69 -3.35 2.95
N PRO A 73 -21.78 -4.05 2.58
CA PRO A 73 -23.08 -3.81 3.17
C PRO A 73 -23.00 -4.21 4.65
N GLY A 74 -22.64 -3.24 5.48
CA GLY A 74 -22.62 -3.41 6.93
C GLY A 74 -23.96 -3.97 7.39
N ARG A 75 -23.93 -4.81 8.43
CA ARG A 75 -25.16 -5.43 8.95
C ARG A 75 -26.16 -4.34 9.32
N GLY A 76 -27.38 -4.39 8.78
CA GLY A 76 -28.43 -3.43 9.12
C GLY A 76 -28.78 -3.48 10.62
N PRO A 77 -29.31 -2.38 11.20
CA PRO A 77 -29.59 -2.29 12.64
C PRO A 77 -30.54 -3.39 13.13
N VAL A 78 -31.55 -3.75 12.32
CA VAL A 78 -32.50 -4.84 12.64
C VAL A 78 -31.79 -6.19 12.68
N LEU A 79 -30.94 -6.49 11.70
CA LEU A 79 -30.22 -7.75 11.66
C LEU A 79 -29.25 -7.87 12.84
N ARG A 80 -28.57 -6.78 13.21
CA ARG A 80 -27.70 -6.75 14.40
C ARG A 80 -28.48 -7.02 15.69
N PHE A 81 -29.66 -6.43 15.83
CA PHE A 81 -30.54 -6.70 16.97
C PHE A 81 -31.00 -8.17 17.02
N VAL A 82 -31.43 -8.73 15.89
CA VAL A 82 -31.85 -10.14 15.81
C VAL A 82 -30.70 -11.10 16.13
N LEU A 83 -29.48 -10.78 15.69
CA LEU A 83 -28.30 -11.60 15.97
C LEU A 83 -27.97 -11.69 17.47
N GLN A 84 -28.42 -10.75 18.30
CA GLN A 84 -28.28 -10.85 19.77
C GLN A 84 -29.05 -12.05 20.35
N PHE A 85 -30.16 -12.47 19.71
CA PHE A 85 -30.96 -13.62 20.16
C PHE A 85 -30.42 -14.98 19.70
N VAL A 86 -29.51 -15.00 18.71
CA VAL A 86 -28.97 -16.24 18.11
C VAL A 86 -27.78 -16.79 18.91
N GLN A 87 -27.43 -16.17 20.04
CA GLN A 87 -26.40 -16.67 20.93
C GLN A 87 -26.85 -17.99 21.59
N PRO A 88 -26.00 -19.04 21.65
CA PRO A 88 -26.40 -20.37 22.16
C PRO A 88 -27.09 -20.36 23.52
N LEU A 89 -26.64 -19.50 24.44
CA LEU A 89 -27.22 -19.35 25.78
C LEU A 89 -28.61 -18.69 25.75
N VAL A 90 -28.78 -17.65 24.91
CA VAL A 90 -30.08 -16.98 24.73
C VAL A 90 -31.08 -17.91 24.06
N LEU A 91 -30.65 -18.75 23.11
CA LEU A 91 -31.51 -19.77 22.50
C LEU A 91 -32.03 -20.79 23.52
N VAL A 92 -31.20 -21.21 24.47
CA VAL A 92 -31.62 -22.12 25.55
C VAL A 92 -32.64 -21.43 26.47
N LEU A 93 -32.42 -20.17 26.81
CA LEU A 93 -33.36 -19.36 27.60
C LEU A 93 -34.69 -19.15 26.87
N LEU A 94 -34.65 -18.83 25.58
CA LEU A 94 -35.85 -18.69 24.75
C LEU A 94 -36.62 -20.01 24.69
N LEU A 95 -35.93 -21.14 24.50
CA LEU A 95 -36.55 -22.47 24.52
C LEU A 95 -37.18 -22.76 25.88
N ALA A 96 -36.48 -22.48 26.98
CA ALA A 96 -37.01 -22.64 28.34
C ALA A 96 -38.26 -21.76 28.56
N GLY A 97 -38.21 -20.49 28.17
CA GLY A 97 -39.36 -19.57 28.25
C GLY A 97 -40.57 -20.04 27.44
N VAL A 98 -40.36 -20.60 26.25
CA VAL A 98 -41.44 -21.20 25.44
C VAL A 98 -42.05 -22.41 26.15
N VAL A 99 -41.23 -23.31 26.71
CA VAL A 99 -41.73 -24.48 27.43
C VAL A 99 -42.49 -24.07 28.70
N THR A 100 -41.97 -23.11 29.47
CA THR A 100 -42.64 -22.55 30.65
C THR A 100 -43.99 -21.91 30.30
N ALA A 101 -44.08 -21.18 29.17
CA ALA A 101 -45.35 -20.62 28.69
C ALA A 101 -46.37 -21.70 28.31
N ILE A 102 -45.93 -22.77 27.63
CA ILE A 102 -46.79 -23.92 27.28
C ILE A 102 -47.35 -24.61 28.52
N LEU A 103 -46.58 -24.63 29.62
CA LEU A 103 -46.98 -25.21 30.89
C LEU A 103 -47.95 -24.32 31.70
N GLY A 104 -48.28 -23.11 31.21
CA GLY A 104 -49.24 -22.21 31.84
C GLY A 104 -48.65 -21.22 32.83
N GLU A 105 -47.32 -21.21 33.03
CA GLU A 105 -46.64 -20.26 33.91
C GLU A 105 -46.30 -18.96 33.18
N TRP A 106 -47.34 -18.16 32.95
CA TRP A 106 -47.22 -16.90 32.23
C TRP A 106 -46.28 -15.91 32.93
N VAL A 107 -46.22 -15.94 34.27
CA VAL A 107 -45.36 -15.03 35.05
C VAL A 107 -43.88 -15.35 34.80
N ASP A 108 -43.47 -16.60 35.02
CA ASP A 108 -42.09 -17.02 34.85
C ASP A 108 -41.62 -16.93 33.40
N ALA A 109 -42.49 -17.29 32.45
CA ALA A 109 -42.21 -17.11 31.03
C ALA A 109 -41.98 -15.62 30.69
N THR A 110 -42.82 -14.73 31.19
CA THR A 110 -42.69 -13.27 30.96
C THR A 110 -41.40 -12.73 31.57
N VAL A 111 -40.97 -13.23 32.73
CA VAL A 111 -39.68 -12.86 33.34
C VAL A 111 -38.50 -13.30 32.45
N ILE A 112 -38.50 -14.53 31.95
CA ILE A 112 -37.44 -15.05 31.07
C ILE A 112 -37.37 -14.24 29.75
N PHE A 113 -38.51 -13.98 29.11
CA PHE A 113 -38.56 -13.15 27.91
C PHE A 113 -38.16 -11.69 28.18
N GLY A 114 -38.55 -11.14 29.34
CA GLY A 114 -38.18 -9.79 29.74
C GLY A 114 -36.67 -9.64 29.93
N VAL A 115 -36.03 -10.56 30.65
CA VAL A 115 -34.57 -10.55 30.88
C VAL A 115 -33.81 -10.68 29.56
N THR A 116 -34.21 -11.62 28.69
CA THR A 116 -33.57 -11.81 27.38
C THR A 116 -33.73 -10.59 26.46
N LEU A 117 -34.89 -9.94 26.47
CA LEU A 117 -35.12 -8.71 25.72
C LEU A 117 -34.26 -7.56 26.23
N VAL A 118 -34.20 -7.35 27.56
CA VAL A 118 -33.36 -6.32 28.18
C VAL A 118 -31.89 -6.56 27.83
N ASN A 119 -31.42 -7.81 27.90
CA ASN A 119 -30.06 -8.17 27.55
C ASN A 119 -29.76 -7.88 26.05
N ALA A 120 -30.68 -8.23 25.14
CA ALA A 120 -30.55 -7.93 23.72
C ALA A 120 -30.50 -6.42 23.43
N VAL A 121 -31.33 -5.62 24.10
CA VAL A 121 -31.32 -4.14 23.99
C VAL A 121 -30.01 -3.57 24.51
N ILE A 122 -29.55 -4.03 25.68
CA ILE A 122 -28.27 -3.61 26.26
C ILE A 122 -27.12 -3.95 25.30
N GLY A 123 -27.08 -5.19 24.78
CA GLY A 123 -26.08 -5.64 23.81
C GLY A 123 -26.07 -4.79 22.53
N PHE A 124 -27.24 -4.50 21.97
CA PHE A 124 -27.38 -3.64 20.78
C PHE A 124 -26.88 -2.21 21.02
N ILE A 125 -27.21 -1.60 22.17
CA ILE A 125 -26.75 -0.26 22.53
C ILE A 125 -25.24 -0.24 22.78
N GLN A 126 -24.69 -1.26 23.45
CA GLN A 126 -23.26 -1.37 23.74
C GLN A 126 -22.44 -1.50 22.46
N GLU A 127 -22.88 -2.31 21.51
CA GLU A 127 -22.23 -2.51 20.21
C GLU A 127 -22.30 -1.22 19.36
N GLY A 128 -23.45 -0.56 19.31
CA GLY A 128 -23.64 0.69 18.55
C GLY A 128 -22.78 1.86 19.03
N ARG A 129 -22.54 1.99 20.35
CA ARG A 129 -21.66 3.03 20.91
C ARG A 129 -20.18 2.83 20.56
N ALA A 130 -19.73 1.58 20.47
CA ALA A 130 -18.36 1.26 20.10
C ALA A 130 -18.07 1.57 18.62
N GLU A 131 -19.01 1.25 17.72
CA GLU A 131 -18.86 1.53 16.29
C GLU A 131 -18.97 3.02 15.95
N SER A 132 -19.87 3.76 16.60
CA SER A 132 -20.07 5.19 16.34
C SER A 132 -18.85 6.04 16.72
N ALA A 133 -18.11 5.65 17.76
CA ALA A 133 -16.83 6.27 18.13
C ALA A 133 -15.74 6.08 17.05
N LEU A 134 -15.82 5.01 16.27
CA LEU A 134 -14.89 4.70 15.19
C LEU A 134 -15.31 5.35 13.86
N ALA A 135 -16.62 5.41 13.58
CA ALA A 135 -17.17 5.97 12.34
C ALA A 135 -16.99 7.50 12.23
N ALA A 136 -16.94 8.22 13.35
CA ALA A 136 -16.74 9.67 13.36
C ALA A 136 -15.37 10.13 12.80
N LEU A 137 -14.42 9.20 12.65
CA LEU A 137 -13.06 9.48 12.20
C LEU A 137 -12.85 9.38 10.68
N ALA A 138 -13.86 8.97 9.89
CA ALA A 138 -13.66 8.60 8.48
C ALA A 138 -14.73 9.19 7.52
N ARG A 139 -14.54 10.42 7.05
CA ARG A 139 -15.26 10.96 5.87
C ARG A 139 -14.33 11.82 5.02
N SER A 140 -14.35 11.64 3.69
CA SER A 140 -14.53 12.73 2.70
C SER A 140 -14.11 12.40 1.24
N VAL A 141 -14.70 13.20 0.33
CA VAL A 141 -14.35 13.62 -1.05
C VAL A 141 -14.53 12.64 -2.24
N THR A 142 -15.24 13.13 -3.27
CA THR A 142 -15.39 12.56 -4.63
C THR A 142 -14.60 13.38 -5.66
N SER A 143 -14.10 12.75 -6.73
CA SER A 143 -13.26 13.36 -7.78
C SER A 143 -14.00 13.52 -9.11
N GLU A 144 -13.68 14.56 -9.90
CA GLU A 144 -14.16 14.79 -11.28
C GLU A 144 -13.17 14.24 -12.34
N VAL A 145 -13.64 14.00 -13.57
CA VAL A 145 -12.86 13.51 -14.73
C VAL A 145 -13.29 14.20 -16.03
N THR A 146 -12.38 14.35 -17.00
CA THR A 146 -12.70 14.80 -18.37
C THR A 146 -12.78 13.61 -19.35
N VAL A 147 -13.90 13.46 -20.05
CA VAL A 147 -14.15 12.40 -21.05
C VAL A 147 -14.47 12.99 -22.42
N LEU A 148 -14.39 12.14 -23.44
CA LEU A 148 -14.90 12.40 -24.78
C LEU A 148 -16.16 11.56 -25.00
N ARG A 149 -17.31 12.23 -25.21
CA ARG A 149 -18.61 11.60 -25.54
C ARG A 149 -19.31 12.41 -26.61
N GLY A 150 -19.90 11.74 -27.60
CA GLY A 150 -20.56 12.38 -28.75
C GLY A 150 -19.66 13.36 -29.53
N GLY A 151 -18.35 13.15 -29.55
CA GLY A 151 -17.34 14.03 -30.17
C GLY A 151 -16.99 15.28 -29.36
N CYS A 152 -17.59 15.47 -28.17
CA CYS A 152 -17.39 16.63 -27.31
C CYS A 152 -16.66 16.26 -26.03
N LYS A 153 -15.75 17.15 -25.58
CA LYS A 153 -15.10 17.01 -24.28
C LYS A 153 -16.06 17.44 -23.18
N GLN A 154 -16.32 16.57 -22.21
CA GLN A 154 -17.25 16.81 -21.11
C GLN A 154 -16.56 16.50 -19.77
N ARG A 155 -16.90 17.26 -18.71
CA ARG A 155 -16.49 16.95 -17.33
C ARG A 155 -17.64 16.28 -16.59
N LEU A 156 -17.37 15.14 -15.97
CA LEU A 156 -18.34 14.37 -15.20
C LEU A 156 -17.74 13.81 -13.92
N ALA A 157 -18.59 13.35 -13.01
CA ALA A 157 -18.14 12.72 -11.79
C ALA A 157 -17.43 11.39 -12.13
N SER A 158 -16.30 11.08 -11.48
CA SER A 158 -15.59 9.81 -11.72
C SER A 158 -16.47 8.56 -11.55
N THR A 159 -17.52 8.64 -10.74
CA THR A 159 -18.52 7.58 -10.51
C THR A 159 -19.39 7.26 -11.73
N GLU A 160 -19.43 8.13 -12.71
CA GLU A 160 -20.28 8.04 -13.90
C GLU A 160 -19.62 7.35 -15.11
N LEU A 161 -18.35 6.98 -14.98
CA LEU A 161 -17.59 6.29 -16.02
C LEU A 161 -18.08 4.85 -16.23
N VAL A 162 -18.03 4.41 -17.49
CA VAL A 162 -18.37 3.05 -17.91
C VAL A 162 -17.29 2.48 -18.83
N PRO A 163 -17.15 1.14 -18.92
CA PRO A 163 -16.26 0.52 -19.90
C PRO A 163 -16.54 1.01 -21.33
N GLY A 164 -15.49 1.38 -22.05
CA GLY A 164 -15.53 1.98 -23.39
C GLY A 164 -15.53 3.51 -23.42
N ASP A 165 -15.69 4.21 -22.30
CA ASP A 165 -15.50 5.67 -22.27
C ASP A 165 -14.07 6.03 -22.68
N VAL A 166 -13.92 7.13 -23.40
CA VAL A 166 -12.60 7.70 -23.72
C VAL A 166 -12.30 8.78 -22.69
N VAL A 167 -11.26 8.56 -21.89
CA VAL A 167 -10.80 9.49 -20.85
C VAL A 167 -9.60 10.25 -21.38
N LEU A 168 -9.61 11.56 -21.17
CA LEU A 168 -8.49 12.44 -21.47
C LEU A 168 -7.70 12.69 -20.20
N LEU A 169 -6.38 12.48 -20.26
CA LEU A 169 -5.47 12.61 -19.15
C LEU A 169 -4.50 13.77 -19.40
N ALA A 170 -4.29 14.59 -18.37
CA ALA A 170 -3.25 15.59 -18.32
C ALA A 170 -2.47 15.50 -17.01
N ALA A 171 -1.31 16.17 -16.97
CA ALA A 171 -0.54 16.35 -15.75
C ALA A 171 -1.42 16.89 -14.60
N GLY A 172 -1.36 16.23 -13.44
CA GLY A 172 -2.16 16.53 -12.26
C GLY A 172 -3.43 15.68 -12.12
N ASP A 173 -3.87 14.99 -13.17
CA ASP A 173 -5.09 14.18 -13.12
C ASP A 173 -4.87 12.88 -12.33
N LYS A 174 -5.84 12.56 -11.47
CA LYS A 174 -5.95 11.22 -10.86
C LYS A 174 -6.69 10.30 -11.83
N VAL A 175 -6.11 9.14 -12.10
CA VAL A 175 -6.69 8.14 -12.97
C VAL A 175 -7.96 7.55 -12.31
N PRO A 176 -9.14 7.68 -12.92
CA PRO A 176 -10.41 7.40 -12.27
C PRO A 176 -10.89 5.94 -12.40
N ALA A 177 -10.38 5.22 -13.39
CA ALA A 177 -10.72 3.85 -13.77
C ALA A 177 -9.51 3.21 -14.48
N ASP A 178 -9.50 1.90 -14.71
CA ASP A 178 -8.38 1.29 -15.45
C ASP A 178 -8.55 1.57 -16.95
N LEU A 179 -7.49 2.08 -17.57
CA LEU A 179 -7.48 2.57 -18.95
C LEU A 179 -6.45 1.83 -19.79
N ARG A 180 -6.82 1.48 -21.02
CA ARG A 180 -5.88 1.10 -22.08
C ARG A 180 -5.50 2.34 -22.88
N LEU A 181 -4.23 2.73 -22.83
CA LEU A 181 -3.74 3.95 -23.47
C LEU A 181 -3.58 3.78 -24.98
N PHE A 182 -4.09 4.73 -25.77
CA PHE A 182 -3.94 4.71 -27.22
C PHE A 182 -3.25 5.96 -27.77
N ARG A 183 -3.16 7.01 -26.96
CA ARG A 183 -2.45 8.24 -27.30
C ARG A 183 -1.68 8.72 -26.08
N THR A 184 -0.39 8.96 -26.23
CA THR A 184 0.49 9.44 -25.16
C THR A 184 1.48 10.42 -25.76
N ARG A 185 1.71 11.53 -25.07
CA ARG A 185 2.77 12.49 -25.39
C ARG A 185 3.46 12.86 -24.08
N ASP A 186 4.67 12.35 -23.92
CA ASP A 186 5.50 12.53 -22.72
C ASP A 186 4.75 12.22 -21.41
N LEU A 187 3.80 11.28 -21.46
CA LEU A 187 2.91 10.96 -20.35
C LEU A 187 3.66 10.14 -19.31
N GLN A 188 3.67 10.60 -18.06
CA GLN A 188 4.25 9.87 -16.94
C GLN A 188 3.28 9.77 -15.77
N ALA A 189 3.33 8.65 -15.06
CA ALA A 189 2.45 8.33 -13.94
C ALA A 189 3.25 8.01 -12.67
N ILE A 190 2.72 8.38 -11.50
CA ILE A 190 3.13 7.81 -10.22
C ILE A 190 2.13 6.72 -9.84
N GLU A 191 2.62 5.49 -9.72
CA GLU A 191 1.80 4.29 -9.47
C GLU A 191 1.96 3.73 -8.05
N SER A 192 2.39 4.58 -7.11
CA SER A 192 2.67 4.21 -5.72
C SER A 192 1.48 3.60 -4.99
N ALA A 193 0.25 3.97 -5.38
CA ALA A 193 -0.97 3.38 -4.82
C ALA A 193 -1.13 1.88 -5.13
N LEU A 194 -0.49 1.40 -6.21
CA LEU A 194 -0.61 0.02 -6.70
C LEU A 194 0.68 -0.78 -6.49
N THR A 195 1.84 -0.14 -6.70
CA THR A 195 3.16 -0.78 -6.64
C THR A 195 3.93 -0.51 -5.35
N GLY A 196 3.53 0.52 -4.58
CA GLY A 196 4.29 1.05 -3.45
C GLY A 196 5.45 1.97 -3.85
N GLU A 197 5.80 2.05 -5.14
CA GLU A 197 6.95 2.80 -5.62
C GLU A 197 6.59 4.21 -6.10
N SER A 198 7.37 5.21 -5.68
CA SER A 198 7.10 6.63 -5.96
C SER A 198 7.82 7.16 -7.20
N SER A 199 8.48 6.30 -7.98
CA SER A 199 9.15 6.68 -9.22
C SER A 199 8.14 6.94 -10.34
N ALA A 200 8.46 7.93 -11.17
CA ALA A 200 7.72 8.19 -12.40
C ALA A 200 7.85 7.03 -13.40
N VAL A 201 6.73 6.53 -13.91
CA VAL A 201 6.66 5.50 -14.94
C VAL A 201 6.22 6.14 -16.25
N ALA A 202 7.04 6.02 -17.30
CA ALA A 202 6.71 6.51 -18.63
C ALA A 202 5.64 5.61 -19.27
N LYS A 203 4.65 6.23 -19.91
CA LYS A 203 3.49 5.54 -20.47
C LYS A 203 3.47 5.62 -22.01
N HIS A 204 3.09 4.52 -22.66
CA HIS A 204 3.03 4.42 -24.13
C HIS A 204 1.77 3.67 -24.63
N GLY A 205 1.50 3.69 -25.93
CA GLY A 205 0.32 3.03 -26.52
C GLY A 205 0.54 1.58 -26.97
N GLU A 206 1.80 1.15 -27.15
CA GLU A 206 2.15 -0.14 -27.76
C GLU A 206 1.72 -1.35 -26.94
N ALA A 207 1.44 -2.48 -27.61
CA ALA A 207 1.10 -3.74 -26.96
C ALA A 207 2.32 -4.37 -26.27
N LEU A 208 2.08 -5.10 -25.18
CA LEU A 208 3.12 -5.74 -24.36
C LEU A 208 2.93 -7.26 -24.31
N PRO A 209 3.98 -8.05 -24.03
CA PRO A 209 3.87 -9.50 -23.85
C PRO A 209 2.87 -9.92 -22.75
N GLU A 210 2.30 -11.11 -22.87
CA GLU A 210 1.29 -11.63 -21.92
C GLU A 210 1.82 -11.81 -20.50
N ASP A 211 3.07 -12.24 -20.37
CA ASP A 211 3.79 -12.46 -19.13
C ASP A 211 4.26 -11.16 -18.44
N THR A 212 3.97 -9.99 -19.01
CA THR A 212 4.30 -8.69 -18.41
C THR A 212 3.61 -8.52 -17.07
N LEU A 213 4.42 -8.32 -16.02
CA LEU A 213 3.95 -8.07 -14.66
C LEU A 213 3.17 -6.77 -14.59
N LEU A 214 2.22 -6.68 -13.66
CA LEU A 214 1.32 -5.54 -13.54
C LEU A 214 2.07 -4.19 -13.38
N ALA A 215 3.18 -4.17 -12.64
CA ALA A 215 4.02 -2.98 -12.46
C ALA A 215 4.76 -2.54 -13.75
N GLU A 216 4.93 -3.43 -14.72
CA GLU A 216 5.65 -3.20 -15.98
C GLU A 216 4.71 -2.86 -17.14
N ARG A 217 3.38 -2.88 -16.93
CA ARG A 217 2.36 -2.60 -17.96
C ARG A 217 2.26 -1.10 -18.27
N CYS A 218 3.29 -0.55 -18.90
CA CYS A 218 3.41 0.87 -19.27
C CYS A 218 2.35 1.36 -20.26
N ASN A 219 1.58 0.45 -20.86
CA ASN A 219 0.49 0.76 -21.79
C ASN A 219 -0.90 0.82 -21.16
N MET A 220 -0.94 0.65 -19.84
CA MET A 220 -2.11 0.79 -18.99
C MET A 220 -1.95 1.99 -18.05
N ALA A 221 -3.07 2.59 -17.66
CA ALA A 221 -3.15 3.54 -16.55
C ALA A 221 -4.19 3.04 -15.55
N TYR A 222 -3.81 2.94 -14.26
CA TYR A 222 -4.62 2.24 -13.26
C TYR A 222 -5.39 3.19 -12.33
N ALA A 223 -6.60 2.81 -11.95
CA ALA A 223 -7.46 3.56 -11.06
C ALA A 223 -6.76 3.88 -9.73
N GLY A 224 -6.70 5.16 -9.36
CA GLY A 224 -6.07 5.62 -8.12
C GLY A 224 -4.65 6.18 -8.29
N THR A 225 -3.99 5.93 -9.44
CA THR A 225 -2.68 6.50 -9.79
C THR A 225 -2.80 7.96 -10.23
N VAL A 226 -1.68 8.69 -10.33
CA VAL A 226 -1.66 10.12 -10.66
C VAL A 226 -0.75 10.39 -11.85
N MET A 227 -1.22 11.15 -12.83
CA MET A 227 -0.39 11.64 -13.94
C MET A 227 0.43 12.84 -13.47
N ILE A 228 1.73 12.84 -13.70
CA ILE A 228 2.63 13.92 -13.27
C ILE A 228 3.06 14.85 -14.40
N SER A 229 3.10 14.34 -15.63
CA SER A 229 3.54 15.09 -16.81
C SER A 229 2.90 14.53 -18.07
N GLY A 230 2.93 15.32 -19.14
CA GLY A 230 2.42 14.95 -20.45
C GLY A 230 0.91 15.00 -20.60
N GLN A 231 0.46 14.51 -21.76
CA GLN A 231 -0.95 14.39 -22.11
C GLN A 231 -1.21 13.02 -22.74
N GLY A 232 -2.39 12.46 -22.48
CA GLY A 232 -2.77 11.18 -23.06
C GLY A 232 -4.26 10.98 -23.16
N ALA A 233 -4.62 9.89 -23.82
CA ALA A 233 -5.99 9.41 -23.89
C ALA A 233 -6.00 7.88 -23.79
N GLY A 234 -6.98 7.37 -23.07
CA GLY A 234 -7.19 5.94 -22.86
C GLY A 234 -8.66 5.58 -22.90
N VAL A 235 -8.93 4.34 -23.32
CA VAL A 235 -10.27 3.76 -23.26
C VAL A 235 -10.44 3.04 -21.92
N VAL A 236 -11.56 3.25 -21.24
CA VAL A 236 -11.88 2.58 -19.97
C VAL A 236 -12.08 1.09 -20.23
N VAL A 237 -11.27 0.24 -19.60
CA VAL A 237 -11.38 -1.22 -19.71
C VAL A 237 -12.04 -1.85 -18.49
N ALA A 238 -11.91 -1.23 -17.31
CA ALA A 238 -12.54 -1.71 -16.09
C ALA A 238 -12.91 -0.55 -15.15
N THR A 239 -14.02 -0.70 -14.43
CA THR A 239 -14.56 0.29 -13.48
C THR A 239 -14.88 -0.36 -12.12
N GLY A 240 -14.88 0.46 -11.06
CA GLY A 240 -15.26 0.05 -9.71
C GLY A 240 -14.49 -1.17 -9.23
N ASP A 241 -15.24 -2.18 -8.76
CA ASP A 241 -14.68 -3.43 -8.22
C ASP A 241 -13.92 -4.27 -9.26
N GLN A 242 -14.04 -3.99 -10.56
CA GLN A 242 -13.35 -4.72 -11.64
C GLN A 242 -11.97 -4.13 -11.96
N THR A 243 -11.65 -2.94 -11.47
CA THR A 243 -10.29 -2.38 -11.57
C THR A 243 -9.28 -3.19 -10.75
N GLU A 244 -7.98 -3.08 -11.03
CA GLU A 244 -6.95 -3.73 -10.22
C GLU A 244 -7.00 -3.27 -8.75
N THR A 245 -7.21 -1.97 -8.53
CA THR A 245 -7.43 -1.41 -7.18
C THR A 245 -8.71 -1.97 -6.55
N GLY A 246 -9.77 -2.18 -7.33
CA GLY A 246 -11.01 -2.83 -6.87
C GLY A 246 -10.85 -4.31 -6.56
N ARG A 247 -10.07 -5.03 -7.37
CA ARG A 247 -9.68 -6.43 -7.13
C ARG A 247 -8.89 -6.56 -5.83
N ILE A 248 -7.92 -5.66 -5.59
CA ILE A 248 -7.18 -5.59 -4.32
C ILE A 248 -8.14 -5.31 -3.16
N SER A 249 -9.03 -4.32 -3.30
CA SER A 249 -10.02 -4.00 -2.26
C SER A 249 -10.94 -5.19 -1.95
N ARG A 250 -11.35 -5.94 -2.98
CA ARG A 250 -12.16 -7.16 -2.84
C ARG A 250 -11.40 -8.28 -2.14
N LEU A 251 -10.16 -8.55 -2.54
CA LEU A 251 -9.31 -9.55 -1.87
C LEU A 251 -9.10 -9.22 -0.39
N ILE A 252 -8.95 -7.94 -0.05
CA ILE A 252 -8.83 -7.48 1.35
C ILE A 252 -10.17 -7.69 2.11
N SER A 253 -11.30 -7.43 1.45
CA SER A 253 -12.63 -7.52 2.09
C SER A 253 -13.13 -8.97 2.21
N GLU A 254 -12.80 -9.84 1.26
CA GLU A 254 -13.14 -11.26 1.24
C GLU A 254 -12.21 -12.10 2.13
N ALA A 255 -11.07 -11.54 2.56
CA ALA A 255 -10.20 -12.20 3.52
C ALA A 255 -11.01 -12.54 4.79
N PRO A 256 -11.09 -13.83 5.18
CA PRO A 256 -11.95 -14.24 6.27
C PRO A 256 -11.57 -13.51 7.55
N ASP A 257 -12.56 -12.96 8.26
CA ASP A 257 -12.35 -12.38 9.58
C ASP A 257 -11.76 -13.46 10.50
N LEU A 258 -10.46 -13.34 10.77
CA LEU A 258 -9.75 -14.25 11.66
C LEU A 258 -10.33 -14.09 13.06
N THR A 259 -11.05 -15.10 13.53
CA THR A 259 -11.48 -15.17 14.94
C THR A 259 -10.25 -15.09 15.83
N THR A 260 -10.28 -14.21 16.83
CA THR A 260 -9.11 -14.02 17.69
C THR A 260 -8.97 -15.17 18.69
N PRO A 261 -7.75 -15.44 19.19
CA PRO A 261 -7.53 -16.52 20.15
C PRO A 261 -8.44 -16.45 21.39
N LEU A 262 -8.75 -15.27 21.92
CA LEU A 262 -9.65 -15.03 23.05
C LEU A 262 -11.06 -15.39 22.66
N THR A 263 -11.56 -14.93 21.50
CA THR A 263 -12.90 -15.31 21.03
C THR A 263 -13.03 -16.82 20.88
N ARG A 264 -11.99 -17.49 20.35
CA ARG A 264 -11.96 -18.95 20.24
C ARG A 264 -11.97 -19.63 21.60
N ARG A 265 -11.13 -19.18 22.54
CA ARG A 265 -11.08 -19.72 23.91
C ARG A 265 -12.38 -19.47 24.67
N MET A 266 -13.03 -18.34 24.44
CA MET A 266 -14.32 -18.00 25.03
C MET A 266 -15.46 -18.85 24.48
N ALA A 267 -15.45 -19.17 23.19
CA ALA A 267 -16.41 -20.13 22.64
C ALA A 267 -16.24 -21.52 23.27
N VAL A 268 -14.99 -21.98 23.46
CA VAL A 268 -14.71 -23.24 24.17
C VAL A 268 -15.18 -23.18 25.63
N PHE A 269 -14.87 -22.10 26.35
CA PHE A 269 -15.30 -21.90 27.73
C PHE A 269 -16.84 -21.85 27.85
N SER A 270 -17.51 -21.13 26.95
CA SER A 270 -18.97 -21.03 26.89
C SER A 270 -19.62 -22.39 26.65
N ASN A 271 -19.07 -23.19 25.73
CA ASN A 271 -19.55 -24.57 25.50
C ASN A 271 -19.33 -25.46 26.73
N TRP A 272 -18.18 -25.34 27.40
CA TRP A 272 -17.90 -26.11 28.61
C TRP A 272 -18.88 -25.76 29.74
N LEU A 273 -19.14 -24.47 29.93
CA LEU A 273 -20.10 -23.98 30.91
C LEU A 273 -21.53 -24.43 30.58
N LEU A 274 -21.93 -24.36 29.30
CA LEU A 274 -23.23 -24.85 28.86
C LEU A 274 -23.42 -26.35 29.17
N MET A 275 -22.40 -27.18 28.92
CA MET A 275 -22.43 -28.60 29.29
C MET A 275 -22.53 -28.80 30.80
N ALA A 276 -21.78 -28.03 31.60
CA ALA A 276 -21.81 -28.12 33.05
C ALA A 276 -23.18 -27.73 33.62
N ILE A 277 -23.75 -26.59 33.16
CA ILE A 277 -25.09 -26.13 33.55
C ILE A 277 -26.14 -27.16 33.14
N GLY A 278 -26.07 -27.68 31.90
CA GLY A 278 -27.00 -28.70 31.41
C GLY A 278 -26.94 -30.00 32.20
N LEU A 279 -25.73 -30.45 32.56
CA LEU A 279 -25.53 -31.63 33.41
C LEU A 279 -26.10 -31.42 34.81
N LEU A 280 -25.80 -30.30 35.45
CA LEU A 280 -26.33 -29.94 36.76
C LEU A 280 -27.84 -29.86 36.73
N ALA A 281 -28.43 -29.10 35.80
CA ALA A 281 -29.87 -28.98 35.63
C ALA A 281 -30.56 -30.34 35.40
N GLY A 282 -29.97 -31.19 34.55
CA GLY A 282 -30.45 -32.55 34.32
C GLY A 282 -30.36 -33.44 35.56
N LEU A 283 -29.28 -33.31 36.35
CA LEU A 283 -29.12 -34.02 37.61
C LEU A 283 -30.13 -33.55 38.66
N THR A 284 -30.33 -32.24 38.81
CA THR A 284 -31.34 -31.68 39.73
C THR A 284 -32.72 -32.22 39.37
N PHE A 285 -33.07 -32.19 38.08
CA PHE A 285 -34.33 -32.71 37.57
C PHE A 285 -34.52 -34.20 37.90
N ALA A 286 -33.50 -35.03 37.61
CA ALA A 286 -33.55 -36.47 37.85
C ALA A 286 -33.66 -36.82 39.35
N VAL A 287 -32.87 -36.16 40.21
CA VAL A 287 -32.90 -36.36 41.66
C VAL A 287 -34.24 -35.92 42.25
N GLY A 288 -34.80 -34.81 41.76
CA GLY A 288 -36.12 -34.34 42.19
C GLY A 288 -37.24 -35.31 41.88
N ILE A 289 -37.29 -35.82 40.64
CA ILE A 289 -38.25 -36.87 40.27
C ILE A 289 -38.04 -38.12 41.13
N TRP A 290 -36.79 -38.51 41.38
CA TRP A 290 -36.50 -39.67 42.23
C TRP A 290 -36.96 -39.47 43.69
N ARG A 291 -36.99 -38.23 44.18
CA ARG A 291 -37.54 -37.86 45.51
C ARG A 291 -39.07 -37.75 45.54
N GLY A 292 -39.74 -37.96 44.41
CA GLY A 292 -41.21 -37.89 44.30
C GLY A 292 -41.75 -36.49 44.01
N GLU A 293 -40.90 -35.51 43.69
CA GLU A 293 -41.34 -34.18 43.29
C GLU A 293 -42.00 -34.21 41.90
N SER A 294 -42.91 -33.26 41.66
CA SER A 294 -43.55 -33.16 40.35
C SER A 294 -42.53 -32.81 39.25
N ALA A 295 -42.64 -33.46 38.09
CA ALA A 295 -41.78 -33.17 36.93
C ALA A 295 -41.83 -31.68 36.54
N PHE A 296 -42.97 -31.04 36.76
CA PHE A 296 -43.18 -29.63 36.54
C PHE A 296 -42.35 -28.75 37.51
N ALA A 297 -42.45 -28.98 38.82
CA ALA A 297 -41.64 -28.25 39.82
C ALA A 297 -40.14 -28.43 39.57
N MET A 298 -39.73 -29.64 39.17
CA MET A 298 -38.34 -29.93 38.86
C MET A 298 -37.85 -29.29 37.57
N PHE A 299 -38.71 -29.17 36.56
CA PHE A 299 -38.42 -28.41 35.35
C PHE A 299 -38.19 -26.93 35.69
N MET A 300 -39.07 -26.34 36.50
CA MET A 300 -38.94 -24.94 36.93
C MET A 300 -37.66 -24.70 37.74
N ALA A 301 -37.31 -25.63 38.65
CA ALA A 301 -36.04 -25.56 39.38
C ALA A 301 -34.81 -25.67 38.46
N ALA A 302 -34.86 -26.52 37.44
CA ALA A 302 -33.79 -26.67 36.46
C ALA A 302 -33.62 -25.41 35.59
N VAL A 303 -34.73 -24.79 35.17
CA VAL A 303 -34.72 -23.51 34.42
C VAL A 303 -34.18 -22.38 35.30
N ALA A 304 -34.62 -22.26 36.55
CA ALA A 304 -34.13 -21.24 37.48
C ALA A 304 -32.62 -21.37 37.74
N LEU A 305 -32.13 -22.61 37.91
CA LEU A 305 -30.70 -22.90 38.02
C LEU A 305 -29.94 -22.50 36.75
N ALA A 306 -30.46 -22.85 35.57
CA ALA A 306 -29.84 -22.51 34.31
C ALA A 306 -29.76 -20.99 34.13
N VAL A 307 -30.86 -20.25 34.32
CA VAL A 307 -30.92 -18.78 34.22
C VAL A 307 -29.92 -18.13 35.19
N GLY A 308 -29.90 -18.54 36.46
CA GLY A 308 -29.03 -17.97 37.48
C GLY A 308 -27.54 -18.25 37.28
N ALA A 309 -27.19 -19.32 36.55
CA ALA A 309 -25.80 -19.72 36.30
C ALA A 309 -25.17 -19.08 35.05
N ILE A 310 -25.94 -18.36 34.22
CA ILE A 310 -25.44 -17.76 32.98
C ILE A 310 -24.61 -16.50 33.29
N PRO A 311 -23.32 -16.45 32.90
CA PRO A 311 -22.45 -15.32 33.20
C PRO A 311 -22.62 -14.22 32.15
N GLU A 312 -23.77 -13.55 32.17
CA GLU A 312 -24.11 -12.47 31.23
C GLU A 312 -23.12 -11.29 31.30
N GLY A 313 -22.43 -11.12 32.43
CA GLY A 313 -21.41 -10.09 32.60
C GLY A 313 -20.12 -10.33 31.82
N LEU A 314 -19.85 -11.56 31.35
CA LEU A 314 -18.56 -11.91 30.75
C LEU A 314 -18.33 -11.25 29.36
N PRO A 315 -19.27 -11.30 28.39
CA PRO A 315 -19.11 -10.61 27.11
C PRO A 315 -18.95 -9.09 27.27
N ALA A 316 -19.70 -8.49 28.20
CA ALA A 316 -19.61 -7.06 28.51
C ALA A 316 -18.24 -6.70 29.12
N ALA A 317 -17.78 -7.46 30.11
CA ALA A 317 -16.47 -7.26 30.74
C ALA A 317 -15.32 -7.35 29.73
N MET A 318 -15.37 -8.30 28.78
CA MET A 318 -14.38 -8.39 27.71
C MET A 318 -14.41 -7.18 26.79
N THR A 319 -15.59 -6.77 26.35
CA THR A 319 -15.76 -5.62 25.44
C THR A 319 -15.22 -4.34 26.09
N ILE A 320 -15.52 -4.12 27.37
CA ILE A 320 -14.99 -3.00 28.15
C ILE A 320 -13.46 -3.07 28.25
N THR A 321 -12.91 -4.25 28.55
CA THR A 321 -11.45 -4.44 28.67
C THR A 321 -10.72 -4.16 27.34
N LEU A 322 -11.26 -4.64 26.23
CA LEU A 322 -10.73 -4.37 24.88
C LEU A 322 -10.85 -2.88 24.52
N ALA A 323 -11.98 -2.24 24.84
CA ALA A 323 -12.20 -0.81 24.61
C ALA A 323 -11.21 0.07 25.41
N ILE A 324 -10.89 -0.31 26.65
CA ILE A 324 -9.83 0.34 27.44
C ILE A 324 -8.48 0.18 26.74
N GLY A 325 -8.18 -1.01 26.20
CA GLY A 325 -6.99 -1.27 25.38
C GLY A 325 -6.89 -0.36 24.15
N VAL A 326 -7.98 -0.25 23.37
CA VAL A 326 -8.08 0.66 22.23
C VAL A 326 -7.87 2.12 22.64
N SER A 327 -8.50 2.57 23.72
CA SER A 327 -8.34 3.95 24.23
C SER A 327 -6.89 4.25 24.63
N ARG A 328 -6.18 3.30 25.24
CA ARG A 328 -4.75 3.44 25.59
C ARG A 328 -3.87 3.52 24.35
N MET A 329 -4.17 2.74 23.30
CA MET A 329 -3.43 2.78 22.03
C MET A 329 -3.70 4.06 21.23
N ALA A 330 -4.95 4.52 21.18
CA ALA A 330 -5.33 5.78 20.53
C ALA A 330 -4.59 6.97 21.15
N ARG A 331 -4.43 6.99 22.48
CA ARG A 331 -3.60 8.00 23.19
C ARG A 331 -2.12 7.97 22.79
N ARG A 332 -1.62 6.85 22.28
CA ARG A 332 -0.26 6.70 21.71
C ARG A 332 -0.24 6.88 20.18
N ARG A 333 -1.29 7.47 19.59
CA ARG A 333 -1.44 7.70 18.15
C ARG A 333 -1.55 6.41 17.31
N ALA A 334 -1.96 5.28 17.92
CA ALA A 334 -2.31 4.06 17.21
C ALA A 334 -3.83 3.90 17.17
N ILE A 335 -4.44 4.15 16.01
CA ILE A 335 -5.90 4.11 15.83
C ILE A 335 -6.33 2.69 15.46
N ILE A 336 -7.20 2.08 16.27
CA ILE A 336 -7.72 0.73 16.04
C ILE A 336 -9.14 0.81 15.47
N ARG A 337 -9.37 0.21 14.30
CA ARG A 337 -10.70 0.21 13.64
C ARG A 337 -11.59 -0.97 14.03
N LYS A 338 -11.04 -2.06 14.56
CA LYS A 338 -11.78 -3.27 14.99
C LYS A 338 -11.30 -3.65 16.41
N LEU A 339 -12.21 -3.74 17.39
CA LEU A 339 -11.86 -4.07 18.79
C LEU A 339 -11.00 -5.34 18.93
N PRO A 340 -11.23 -6.44 18.19
CA PRO A 340 -10.41 -7.65 18.34
C PRO A 340 -8.94 -7.47 17.93
N ALA A 341 -8.60 -6.44 17.14
CA ALA A 341 -7.24 -6.21 16.68
C ALA A 341 -6.23 -5.93 17.82
N VAL A 342 -6.72 -5.47 18.98
CA VAL A 342 -5.88 -5.29 20.18
C VAL A 342 -5.23 -6.60 20.60
N GLU A 343 -5.98 -7.69 20.54
CA GLU A 343 -5.50 -9.00 20.93
C GLU A 343 -4.65 -9.63 19.82
N THR A 344 -5.04 -9.45 18.56
CA THR A 344 -4.26 -9.91 17.40
C THR A 344 -2.83 -9.41 17.50
N LEU A 345 -2.61 -8.12 17.79
CA LEU A 345 -1.26 -7.55 17.96
C LEU A 345 -0.46 -8.22 19.08
N GLY A 346 -1.12 -8.61 20.18
CA GLY A 346 -0.47 -9.30 21.31
C GLY A 346 -0.19 -10.78 21.05
N SER A 347 -0.83 -11.38 20.05
CA SER A 347 -0.67 -12.79 19.67
C SER A 347 0.06 -12.99 18.34
N THR A 348 0.49 -11.89 17.70
CA THR A 348 1.25 -11.90 16.46
C THR A 348 2.58 -12.63 16.63
N THR A 349 2.84 -13.59 15.74
CA THR A 349 4.11 -14.33 15.66
C THR A 349 4.93 -13.97 14.43
N VAL A 350 4.28 -13.44 13.38
CA VAL A 350 4.91 -12.99 12.14
C VAL A 350 4.35 -11.63 11.75
N ILE A 351 5.24 -10.67 11.48
CA ILE A 351 4.89 -9.36 10.92
C ILE A 351 5.38 -9.33 9.48
N CYS A 352 4.46 -9.18 8.53
CA CYS A 352 4.79 -8.84 7.16
C CYS A 352 4.68 -7.33 7.01
N SER A 353 5.78 -6.67 6.65
CA SER A 353 5.83 -5.21 6.51
C SER A 353 6.24 -4.82 5.11
N ASP A 354 5.59 -3.78 4.60
CA ASP A 354 6.08 -3.05 3.43
C ASP A 354 7.39 -2.30 3.77
N LYS A 355 8.21 -2.03 2.76
CA LYS A 355 9.44 -1.25 2.86
C LYS A 355 9.15 0.24 2.71
N THR A 356 8.68 0.64 1.52
CA THR A 356 8.64 2.06 1.11
C THR A 356 7.60 2.81 1.95
N GLY A 357 8.02 3.87 2.64
CA GLY A 357 7.15 4.69 3.50
C GLY A 357 6.77 4.07 4.85
N THR A 358 6.85 2.74 5.00
CA THR A 358 6.60 2.04 6.26
C THR A 358 7.90 1.87 7.07
N LEU A 359 8.86 1.13 6.54
CA LEU A 359 10.15 0.88 7.18
C LEU A 359 11.17 1.97 6.86
N THR A 360 11.05 2.58 5.68
CA THR A 360 11.91 3.68 5.21
C THR A 360 11.25 5.04 5.35
N GLU A 361 12.04 6.11 5.25
CA GLU A 361 11.54 7.48 5.37
C GLU A 361 10.71 7.93 4.17
N ASN A 362 10.79 7.21 3.04
CA ASN A 362 10.32 7.65 1.70
C ASN A 362 10.94 9.01 1.33
N GLN A 363 12.23 9.16 1.64
CA GLN A 363 13.00 10.39 1.43
C GLN A 363 14.38 10.03 0.91
N MET A 364 14.55 10.08 -0.42
CA MET A 364 15.84 9.82 -1.04
C MET A 364 16.91 10.73 -0.44
N THR A 365 18.00 10.12 0.03
CA THR A 365 19.07 10.78 0.76
C THR A 365 20.42 10.37 0.19
N VAL A 366 21.25 11.35 -0.19
CA VAL A 366 22.65 11.10 -0.58
C VAL A 366 23.45 10.61 0.63
N ARG A 367 24.14 9.48 0.46
CA ARG A 367 24.97 8.83 1.48
C ARG A 367 26.46 8.86 1.16
N GLU A 368 26.80 8.81 -0.12
CA GLU A 368 28.19 8.79 -0.55
C GLU A 368 28.34 9.61 -1.83
N ILE A 369 29.47 10.30 -1.96
CA ILE A 369 29.90 10.95 -3.20
C ILE A 369 31.30 10.44 -3.51
N HIS A 370 31.53 9.95 -4.72
CA HIS A 370 32.86 9.61 -5.22
C HIS A 370 33.28 10.68 -6.22
N ALA A 371 34.21 11.56 -5.83
CA ALA A 371 34.69 12.65 -6.67
C ALA A 371 36.21 12.79 -6.53
N GLY A 372 36.91 13.02 -7.65
CA GLY A 372 38.36 13.19 -7.65
C GLY A 372 39.17 11.94 -7.27
N GLY A 373 38.58 10.75 -7.38
CA GLY A 373 39.16 9.47 -6.95
C GLY A 373 38.97 9.14 -5.46
N THR A 374 38.24 9.98 -4.73
CA THR A 374 38.02 9.81 -3.28
C THR A 374 36.55 9.57 -3.00
N ARG A 375 36.25 8.63 -2.11
CA ARG A 375 34.90 8.42 -1.54
C ARG A 375 34.70 9.34 -0.34
N VAL A 376 33.58 10.04 -0.32
CA VAL A 376 33.22 11.02 0.69
C VAL A 376 31.84 10.66 1.24
N ALA A 377 31.78 10.29 2.52
CA ALA A 377 30.53 9.98 3.20
C ALA A 377 29.71 11.25 3.48
N VAL A 378 28.38 11.13 3.42
CA VAL A 378 27.43 12.21 3.70
C VAL A 378 26.54 11.82 4.86
N SER A 379 26.56 12.65 5.91
CA SER A 379 25.72 12.46 7.09
C SER A 379 24.40 13.25 7.01
N GLY A 380 23.49 12.99 7.94
CA GLY A 380 22.12 13.49 7.93
C GLY A 380 21.14 12.50 7.29
N SER A 381 19.84 12.77 7.44
CA SER A 381 18.77 11.99 6.82
C SER A 381 17.61 12.89 6.39
N GLY A 382 16.86 12.42 5.40
CA GLY A 382 15.71 13.13 4.88
C GLY A 382 16.05 14.43 4.17
N TYR A 383 15.06 15.30 4.02
CA TYR A 383 15.17 16.55 3.26
C TYR A 383 15.74 17.74 4.05
N SER A 384 16.15 17.54 5.30
CA SER A 384 16.82 18.59 6.06
C SER A 384 18.25 18.78 5.54
N PRO A 385 18.68 20.02 5.21
CA PRO A 385 20.05 20.31 4.80
C PRO A 385 21.03 20.34 5.99
N ASN A 386 20.70 19.65 7.08
CA ASN A 386 21.57 19.47 8.24
C ASN A 386 22.43 18.21 8.03
N GLY A 387 23.74 18.34 8.23
CA GLY A 387 24.68 17.24 8.05
C GLY A 387 26.06 17.75 7.69
N ARG A 388 27.00 16.82 7.53
CA ARG A 388 28.39 17.06 7.13
C ARG A 388 28.72 16.19 5.93
N ILE A 389 29.54 16.73 5.04
CA ILE A 389 30.14 16.03 3.91
C ILE A 389 31.59 15.73 4.30
N GLY A 390 31.98 14.45 4.27
CA GLY A 390 33.25 13.97 4.83
C GLY A 390 33.39 14.36 6.31
N ASP A 391 34.59 14.78 6.68
CA ASP A 391 34.90 15.26 8.04
C ASP A 391 34.40 16.69 8.32
N GLY A 392 33.66 17.29 7.38
CA GLY A 392 33.20 18.68 7.44
C GLY A 392 34.29 19.69 7.14
N GLY A 393 35.29 19.31 6.35
CA GLY A 393 36.29 20.22 5.77
C GLY A 393 35.70 21.09 4.64
N ASP A 394 36.53 21.98 4.11
CA ASP A 394 36.12 22.87 3.03
C ASP A 394 35.82 22.09 1.73
N VAL A 395 34.71 22.44 1.07
CA VAL A 395 34.22 21.73 -0.10
C VAL A 395 34.81 22.39 -1.34
N ALA A 396 35.83 21.73 -1.94
CA ALA A 396 36.60 22.27 -3.06
C ALA A 396 36.73 21.27 -4.23
N GLY A 397 37.33 21.75 -5.32
CA GLY A 397 37.73 20.92 -6.47
C GLY A 397 36.59 20.11 -7.09
N ALA A 398 36.85 18.84 -7.40
CA ALA A 398 35.85 17.96 -8.04
C ALA A 398 34.61 17.73 -7.17
N LEU A 399 34.75 17.72 -5.84
CA LEU A 399 33.60 17.56 -4.94
C LEU A 399 32.64 18.76 -5.03
N ARG A 400 33.19 19.99 -5.02
CA ARG A 400 32.37 21.20 -5.20
C ARG A 400 31.71 21.24 -6.57
N GLU A 401 32.44 20.90 -7.63
CA GLU A 401 31.90 20.83 -8.99
C GLU A 401 30.77 19.80 -9.09
N CYS A 402 30.91 18.64 -8.44
CA CYS A 402 29.88 17.59 -8.44
C CYS A 402 28.58 18.08 -7.79
N LEU A 403 28.69 18.79 -6.67
CA LEU A 403 27.53 19.35 -5.97
C LEU A 403 26.89 20.51 -6.76
N LEU A 404 27.71 21.35 -7.38
CA LEU A 404 27.26 22.44 -8.24
C LEU A 404 26.48 21.89 -9.44
N ALA A 405 27.04 20.88 -10.12
CA ALA A 405 26.39 20.19 -11.24
C ALA A 405 25.06 19.57 -10.82
N GLY A 406 25.03 18.88 -9.67
CA GLY A 406 23.80 18.27 -9.13
C GLY A 406 22.72 19.29 -8.74
N ALA A 407 23.11 20.53 -8.38
CA ALA A 407 22.19 21.61 -8.04
C ALA A 407 21.68 22.39 -9.27
N LEU A 408 22.52 22.56 -10.29
CA LEU A 408 22.18 23.32 -11.50
C LEU A 408 21.43 22.47 -12.54
N CYS A 409 21.87 21.24 -12.76
CA CYS A 409 21.18 20.24 -13.58
C CYS A 409 20.06 19.59 -12.76
N ASN A 410 19.04 20.37 -12.38
CA ASN A 410 18.00 19.95 -11.42
C ASN A 410 16.69 20.73 -11.63
N ASP A 411 15.57 20.03 -11.66
CA ASP A 411 14.23 20.61 -11.82
C ASP A 411 13.40 20.53 -10.53
N ALA A 412 13.92 19.87 -9.50
CA ALA A 412 13.28 19.87 -8.19
C ALA A 412 13.40 21.24 -7.50
N GLY A 413 12.49 21.47 -6.56
CA GLY A 413 12.51 22.62 -5.67
C GLY A 413 12.57 22.16 -4.22
N LEU A 414 13.40 22.82 -3.42
CA LEU A 414 13.43 22.62 -1.99
C LEU A 414 12.66 23.77 -1.31
N SER A 415 11.55 23.43 -0.65
CA SER A 415 10.70 24.39 0.07
C SER A 415 10.76 24.15 1.56
N ARG A 416 10.60 25.22 2.35
CA ARG A 416 10.49 25.14 3.80
C ARG A 416 9.09 25.59 4.24
N SER A 417 8.20 24.63 4.49
CA SER A 417 6.84 24.86 4.98
C SER A 417 6.73 24.41 6.44
N ASN A 418 6.12 25.21 7.31
CA ASN A 418 5.86 24.84 8.72
C ASN A 418 7.07 24.26 9.49
N ARG A 419 8.27 24.82 9.27
CA ARG A 419 9.57 24.36 9.83
C ARG A 419 10.06 22.98 9.34
N HIS A 420 9.38 22.37 8.37
CA HIS A 420 9.80 21.14 7.71
C HIS A 420 10.29 21.45 6.30
N TRP A 421 11.25 20.66 5.83
CA TRP A 421 11.76 20.73 4.48
C TRP A 421 11.00 19.74 3.62
N GLU A 422 10.52 20.21 2.48
CA GLU A 422 9.76 19.43 1.51
C GLU A 422 10.41 19.59 0.14
N VAL A 423 10.55 18.47 -0.56
CA VAL A 423 10.97 18.44 -1.96
C VAL A 423 9.72 18.47 -2.83
N VAL A 424 9.72 19.36 -3.81
CA VAL A 424 8.73 19.41 -4.90
C VAL A 424 9.45 18.94 -6.16
N GLY A 425 8.95 17.89 -6.82
CA GLY A 425 9.60 17.25 -7.96
C GLY A 425 10.16 15.87 -7.62
N ASP A 426 11.08 15.37 -8.44
CA ASP A 426 11.64 14.02 -8.29
C ASP A 426 12.48 13.88 -7.00
N PRO A 427 12.27 12.82 -6.18
CA PRO A 427 13.04 12.61 -4.95
C PRO A 427 14.55 12.47 -5.14
N THR A 428 15.00 11.88 -6.24
CA THR A 428 16.43 11.72 -6.60
C THR A 428 17.06 13.10 -6.78
N GLU A 429 16.36 13.97 -7.50
CA GLU A 429 16.79 15.35 -7.73
C GLU A 429 16.75 16.19 -6.46
N GLY A 430 15.71 16.05 -5.65
CA GLY A 430 15.62 16.69 -4.34
C GLY A 430 16.79 16.31 -3.42
N ALA A 431 17.22 15.04 -3.44
CA ALA A 431 18.37 14.58 -2.67
C ALA A 431 19.67 15.31 -3.06
N LEU A 432 19.85 15.62 -4.36
CA LEU A 432 21.00 16.40 -4.86
C LEU A 432 20.97 17.84 -4.34
N LEU A 433 19.79 18.49 -4.32
CA LEU A 433 19.65 19.83 -3.75
C LEU A 433 19.96 19.86 -2.26
N VAL A 434 19.49 18.86 -1.52
CA VAL A 434 19.71 18.76 -0.08
C VAL A 434 21.20 18.61 0.23
N VAL A 435 21.93 17.77 -0.51
CA VAL A 435 23.38 17.62 -0.30
C VAL A 435 24.16 18.85 -0.75
N ALA A 436 23.76 19.54 -1.82
CA ALA A 436 24.37 20.80 -2.22
C ALA A 436 24.20 21.87 -1.13
N ARG A 437 23.01 21.98 -0.52
CA ARG A 437 22.77 22.91 0.59
C ARG A 437 23.58 22.58 1.84
N LYS A 438 23.91 21.31 2.12
CA LYS A 438 24.82 20.94 3.22
C LYS A 438 26.23 21.54 3.01
N ALA A 439 26.62 21.81 1.77
CA ALA A 439 27.86 22.51 1.42
C ALA A 439 27.69 24.04 1.29
N GLY A 440 26.56 24.60 1.69
CA GLY A 440 26.26 26.03 1.55
C GLY A 440 25.90 26.47 0.13
N LEU A 441 25.65 25.53 -0.79
CA LEU A 441 25.24 25.82 -2.15
C LEU A 441 23.71 25.87 -2.24
N ASP A 442 23.15 27.08 -2.15
CA ASP A 442 21.71 27.33 -2.30
C ASP A 442 21.32 27.40 -3.78
N GLU A 443 20.37 26.56 -4.20
CA GLU A 443 19.96 26.42 -5.60
C GLU A 443 19.41 27.73 -6.18
N ARG A 444 18.68 28.52 -5.38
CA ARG A 444 18.11 29.80 -5.84
C ARG A 444 19.20 30.84 -6.10
N THR A 445 20.26 30.82 -5.29
CA THR A 445 21.42 31.68 -5.45
C THR A 445 22.23 31.24 -6.65
N LEU A 446 22.48 29.94 -6.80
CA LEU A 446 23.20 29.36 -7.93
C LEU A 446 22.50 29.62 -9.27
N GLN A 447 21.18 29.46 -9.35
CA GLN A 447 20.43 29.74 -10.59
C GLN A 447 20.47 31.20 -11.00
N LYS A 448 20.59 32.14 -10.04
CA LYS A 448 20.78 33.57 -10.33
C LYS A 448 22.20 33.89 -10.80
N MET A 449 23.20 33.25 -10.19
CA MET A 449 24.60 33.45 -10.54
C MET A 449 24.96 32.78 -11.87
N PHE A 450 24.39 31.60 -12.13
CA PHE A 450 24.69 30.75 -13.28
C PHE A 450 23.39 30.40 -14.01
N PRO A 451 22.80 31.37 -14.74
CA PRO A 451 21.50 31.17 -15.39
C PRO A 451 21.53 30.01 -16.37
N ARG A 452 20.46 29.21 -16.34
CA ARG A 452 20.23 28.13 -17.31
C ARG A 452 19.86 28.74 -18.66
N LEU A 453 20.63 28.42 -19.69
CA LEU A 453 20.45 28.88 -21.06
C LEU A 453 19.62 27.91 -21.90
N ASP A 454 19.79 26.60 -21.67
CA ASP A 454 19.11 25.54 -22.42
C ASP A 454 19.09 24.24 -21.60
N GLU A 455 18.25 23.28 -22.00
CA GLU A 455 18.13 21.98 -21.33
C GLU A 455 17.76 20.82 -22.26
N ILE A 456 18.24 19.64 -21.87
CA ILE A 456 17.73 18.36 -22.33
C ILE A 456 17.11 17.69 -21.10
N PRO A 457 15.77 17.63 -20.99
CA PRO A 457 15.11 17.01 -19.85
C PRO A 457 15.41 15.52 -19.82
N PHE A 458 15.32 14.95 -18.61
CA PHE A 458 15.50 13.51 -18.41
C PHE A 458 14.51 12.72 -19.24
N ASP A 459 15.00 11.70 -19.93
CA ASP A 459 14.20 10.77 -20.70
C ASP A 459 14.66 9.34 -20.41
N SER A 460 13.72 8.42 -20.23
CA SER A 460 14.02 7.04 -19.86
C SER A 460 14.79 6.26 -20.93
N THR A 461 14.66 6.65 -22.21
CA THR A 461 15.42 6.05 -23.31
C THR A 461 16.87 6.54 -23.29
N ARG A 462 17.08 7.84 -23.03
CA ARG A 462 18.42 8.45 -22.94
C ARG A 462 19.11 8.18 -21.60
N GLN A 463 18.35 8.03 -20.52
CA GLN A 463 18.77 7.86 -19.12
C GLN A 463 19.74 8.95 -18.60
N TYR A 464 19.71 10.15 -19.17
CA TYR A 464 20.41 11.33 -18.65
C TYR A 464 19.61 12.61 -18.85
N MET A 465 19.94 13.62 -18.05
CA MET A 465 19.51 15.02 -18.17
C MET A 465 20.75 15.87 -18.44
N ALA A 466 20.58 16.97 -19.17
CA ALA A 466 21.63 17.97 -19.37
C ALA A 466 21.10 19.40 -19.24
N THR A 467 21.89 20.30 -18.66
CA THR A 467 21.55 21.73 -18.62
C THR A 467 22.76 22.59 -18.97
N LEU A 468 22.54 23.62 -19.78
CA LEU A 468 23.58 24.55 -20.22
C LEU A 468 23.52 25.81 -19.37
N HIS A 469 24.68 26.26 -18.87
CA HIS A 469 24.80 27.43 -18.01
C HIS A 469 25.90 28.37 -18.49
N ASP A 470 25.75 29.66 -18.20
CA ASP A 470 26.84 30.63 -18.26
C ASP A 470 27.53 30.71 -16.89
N ILE A 471 28.82 30.37 -16.84
CA ILE A 471 29.64 30.43 -15.63
C ILE A 471 30.83 31.34 -15.92
N ASP A 472 30.79 32.56 -15.37
CA ASP A 472 31.83 33.57 -15.50
C ASP A 472 32.23 33.84 -16.98
N GLY A 473 31.26 33.85 -17.89
CA GLY A 473 31.46 34.09 -19.33
C GLY A 473 31.86 32.85 -20.12
N THR A 474 31.91 31.67 -19.48
CA THR A 474 32.17 30.39 -20.13
C THR A 474 30.92 29.53 -20.09
N ARG A 475 30.55 28.96 -21.25
CA ARG A 475 29.40 28.06 -21.30
C ARG A 475 29.78 26.65 -20.88
N VAL A 476 29.08 26.14 -19.89
CA VAL A 476 29.29 24.82 -19.32
C VAL A 476 27.97 24.06 -19.33
N ALA A 477 27.98 22.86 -19.91
CA ALA A 477 26.85 21.95 -19.82
C ALA A 477 27.12 20.93 -18.70
N TYR A 478 26.17 20.77 -17.79
CA TYR A 478 26.20 19.74 -16.76
C TYR A 478 25.30 18.59 -17.13
N PHE A 479 25.71 17.38 -16.77
CA PHE A 479 25.01 16.13 -17.04
C PHE A 479 24.83 15.37 -15.74
N LYS A 480 23.65 14.76 -15.59
CA LYS A 480 23.42 13.71 -14.60
C LYS A 480 22.65 12.56 -15.23
N GLY A 481 23.00 11.33 -14.89
CA GLY A 481 22.34 10.16 -15.50
C GLY A 481 22.94 8.83 -15.11
N ALA A 482 22.51 7.78 -15.81
CA ALA A 482 23.05 6.44 -15.69
C ALA A 482 24.55 6.41 -16.03
N LEU A 483 25.32 5.62 -15.27
CA LEU A 483 26.77 5.50 -15.47
C LEU A 483 27.08 4.95 -16.86
N GLU A 484 26.29 3.97 -17.28
CA GLU A 484 26.39 3.25 -18.54
C GLU A 484 26.18 4.18 -19.75
N GLN A 485 25.52 5.32 -19.57
CA GLN A 485 25.31 6.32 -20.62
C GLN A 485 26.39 7.40 -20.64
N LEU A 486 26.83 7.87 -19.46
CA LEU A 486 27.77 8.99 -19.38
C LEU A 486 29.24 8.54 -19.49
N LEU A 487 29.60 7.38 -18.94
CA LEU A 487 30.98 6.92 -18.91
C LEU A 487 31.55 6.59 -20.31
N PRO A 488 30.81 5.96 -21.24
CA PRO A 488 31.30 5.75 -22.61
C PRO A 488 31.59 7.05 -23.38
N ARG A 489 30.88 8.13 -23.04
CA ARG A 489 31.02 9.45 -23.68
C ARG A 489 32.10 10.33 -23.03
N SER A 490 32.67 9.86 -21.91
CA SER A 490 33.68 10.60 -21.16
C SER A 490 35.07 10.37 -21.76
N LEU A 491 35.83 11.43 -21.98
CA LEU A 491 37.22 11.37 -22.47
C LEU A 491 38.24 11.64 -21.37
N SER A 492 37.83 12.36 -20.35
CA SER A 492 38.70 12.77 -19.25
C SER A 492 37.90 12.83 -17.94
N MET A 493 38.57 13.07 -16.82
CA MET A 493 37.93 13.21 -15.52
C MET A 493 38.57 14.35 -14.72
N ARG A 494 37.88 14.87 -13.70
CA ARG A 494 38.49 15.80 -12.75
C ARG A 494 39.16 15.08 -11.59
N ASP A 495 40.38 15.47 -11.26
CA ASP A 495 41.06 15.05 -10.03
C ASP A 495 40.49 15.78 -8.80
N TRP A 496 40.94 15.41 -7.60
CA TRP A 496 40.50 16.04 -6.34
C TRP A 496 40.63 17.56 -6.34
N ASN A 497 41.67 18.11 -6.97
CA ASN A 497 41.94 19.55 -7.06
C ASN A 497 41.13 20.24 -8.17
N GLY A 498 40.32 19.48 -8.93
CA GLY A 498 39.55 19.98 -10.06
C GLY A 498 40.38 20.11 -11.35
N ARG A 499 41.57 19.53 -11.47
CA ARG A 499 42.33 19.52 -12.73
C ARG A 499 41.82 18.42 -13.65
N ASN A 500 41.84 18.69 -14.94
CA ASN A 500 41.47 17.69 -15.94
C ASN A 500 42.60 16.67 -16.10
N VAL A 501 42.30 15.39 -15.95
CA VAL A 501 43.23 14.26 -16.05
C VAL A 501 42.65 13.15 -16.93
N SER A 502 43.48 12.20 -17.37
CA SER A 502 43.00 11.05 -18.16
C SER A 502 41.94 10.25 -17.40
N LEU A 503 40.92 9.80 -18.12
CA LEU A 503 39.83 9.00 -17.58
C LEU A 503 40.35 7.66 -17.03
N ARG A 504 40.03 7.37 -15.77
CA ARG A 504 40.32 6.08 -15.12
C ARG A 504 39.04 5.25 -15.04
N ARG A 505 38.69 4.58 -16.14
CA ARG A 505 37.42 3.85 -16.29
C ARG A 505 37.22 2.76 -15.22
N ASP A 506 38.21 1.90 -15.04
CA ASP A 506 38.15 0.76 -14.12
C ASP A 506 37.91 1.21 -12.66
N GLU A 507 38.50 2.33 -12.25
CA GLU A 507 38.32 2.91 -10.92
C GLU A 507 36.88 3.39 -10.69
N ILE A 508 36.30 4.05 -11.70
CA ILE A 508 34.92 4.56 -11.65
C ILE A 508 33.93 3.39 -11.62
N GLU A 509 34.11 2.39 -12.49
CA GLU A 509 33.26 1.20 -12.54
C GLU A 509 33.34 0.41 -11.23
N SER A 510 34.54 0.23 -10.67
CA SER A 510 34.71 -0.42 -9.36
C SER A 510 34.06 0.37 -8.22
N ALA A 511 34.15 1.71 -8.23
CA ALA A 511 33.52 2.55 -7.21
C ALA A 511 31.99 2.47 -7.29
N ALA A 512 31.42 2.48 -8.51
CA ALA A 512 29.99 2.34 -8.74
C ALA A 512 29.47 0.95 -8.33
N ALA A 513 30.16 -0.12 -8.72
CA ALA A 513 29.82 -1.48 -8.33
C ALA A 513 29.81 -1.65 -6.80
N THR A 514 30.77 -1.03 -6.11
CA THR A 514 30.85 -1.07 -4.65
C THR A 514 29.69 -0.29 -4.01
N MET A 515 29.35 0.91 -4.50
CA MET A 515 28.17 1.65 -4.04
C MET A 515 26.87 0.87 -4.26
N ALA A 516 26.72 0.23 -5.42
CA ALA A 516 25.55 -0.59 -5.75
C ALA A 516 25.46 -1.83 -4.83
N ALA A 517 26.59 -2.46 -4.50
CA ALA A 517 26.64 -3.59 -3.56
C ALA A 517 26.22 -3.19 -2.14
N GLU A 518 26.43 -1.94 -1.75
CA GLU A 518 25.92 -1.36 -0.49
C GLU A 518 24.42 -1.01 -0.56
N GLY A 519 23.78 -1.19 -1.72
CA GLY A 519 22.37 -0.87 -1.97
C GLY A 519 22.12 0.61 -2.23
N LEU A 520 23.15 1.36 -2.62
CA LEU A 520 23.01 2.74 -3.05
C LEU A 520 22.60 2.78 -4.53
N ARG A 521 21.59 3.59 -4.84
CA ARG A 521 21.32 4.02 -6.22
C ARG A 521 22.43 4.98 -6.64
N VAL A 522 23.14 4.62 -7.71
CA VAL A 522 24.30 5.38 -8.21
C VAL A 522 23.87 6.28 -9.37
N LEU A 523 24.26 7.55 -9.31
CA LEU A 523 24.06 8.53 -10.38
C LEU A 523 25.43 9.09 -10.80
N ALA A 524 25.73 9.07 -12.10
CA ALA A 524 26.93 9.68 -12.63
C ALA A 524 26.71 11.17 -12.93
N VAL A 525 27.75 11.97 -12.70
CA VAL A 525 27.77 13.42 -12.95
C VAL A 525 28.96 13.74 -13.84
N ALA A 526 28.71 14.48 -14.92
CA ALA A 526 29.71 14.90 -15.88
C ALA A 526 29.49 16.34 -16.33
N ARG A 527 30.50 16.94 -16.96
CA ARG A 527 30.39 18.25 -17.60
C ARG A 527 30.96 18.26 -19.01
N LEU A 528 30.58 19.27 -19.78
CA LEU A 528 31.14 19.57 -21.08
C LEU A 528 31.42 21.07 -21.15
N ALA A 529 32.65 21.44 -21.50
CA ALA A 529 32.98 22.83 -21.82
C ALA A 529 32.39 23.14 -23.21
N ALA A 530 31.29 23.89 -23.26
CA ALA A 530 30.51 24.11 -24.47
C ALA A 530 31.00 25.29 -25.33
N GLY A 531 32.13 25.91 -24.96
CA GLY A 531 32.70 27.06 -25.67
C GLY A 531 31.68 28.21 -25.83
N SER A 532 31.36 28.56 -27.08
CA SER A 532 30.37 29.58 -27.44
C SER A 532 29.03 29.01 -27.94
N ALA A 533 28.72 27.73 -27.71
CA ALA A 533 27.48 27.10 -28.18
C ALA A 533 26.26 27.63 -27.39
N SER A 534 25.21 28.08 -28.06
CA SER A 534 24.03 28.71 -27.41
C SER A 534 22.87 27.76 -27.15
N ALA A 535 22.98 26.52 -27.64
CA ALA A 535 21.95 25.50 -27.51
C ALA A 535 22.61 24.12 -27.37
N LEU A 536 21.95 23.22 -26.65
CA LEU A 536 22.29 21.82 -26.55
C LEU A 536 21.64 21.08 -27.72
N THR A 537 22.44 20.63 -28.68
CA THR A 537 21.95 19.69 -29.70
C THR A 537 22.38 18.27 -29.32
N PRO A 538 21.58 17.22 -29.59
CA PRO A 538 21.96 15.83 -29.33
C PRO A 538 23.33 15.47 -29.92
N VAL A 539 23.65 15.99 -31.11
CA VAL A 539 24.92 15.76 -31.81
C VAL A 539 26.11 16.44 -31.11
N SER A 540 25.93 17.60 -30.49
CA SER A 540 26.97 18.28 -29.71
C SER A 540 27.28 17.62 -28.35
N VAL A 541 26.51 16.60 -27.98
CA VAL A 541 26.52 15.94 -26.66
C VAL A 541 27.07 14.50 -26.72
N ASP A 542 27.39 14.00 -27.92
CA ASP A 542 27.72 12.58 -28.14
C ASP A 542 29.16 12.19 -27.75
N SER A 543 30.09 13.13 -27.56
CA SER A 543 31.45 12.81 -27.11
C SER A 543 32.15 14.00 -26.47
N GLY A 544 33.13 13.73 -25.58
CA GLY A 544 33.96 14.77 -24.96
C GLY A 544 33.57 15.17 -23.55
N LEU A 545 32.78 14.34 -22.85
CA LEU A 545 32.43 14.64 -21.46
C LEU A 545 33.67 14.55 -20.56
N GLU A 546 33.72 15.44 -19.59
CA GLU A 546 34.63 15.36 -18.45
C GLU A 546 33.86 14.77 -17.27
N PHE A 547 34.26 13.58 -16.83
CA PHE A 547 33.65 12.91 -15.69
C PHE A 547 33.98 13.65 -14.40
N ILE A 548 32.96 13.97 -13.58
CA ILE A 548 33.15 14.67 -12.31
C ILE A 548 33.11 13.69 -11.14
N GLY A 549 32.08 12.84 -11.07
CA GLY A 549 31.90 11.96 -9.93
C GLY A 549 30.65 11.09 -9.99
N LEU A 550 30.52 10.25 -8.96
CA LEU A 550 29.34 9.43 -8.69
C LEU A 550 28.66 9.94 -7.41
N VAL A 551 27.33 9.88 -7.39
CA VAL A 551 26.52 10.15 -6.20
C VAL A 551 25.75 8.89 -5.86
N GLY A 552 26.02 8.32 -4.69
CA GLY A 552 25.31 7.19 -4.11
C GLY A 552 24.23 7.67 -3.14
N MET A 553 22.99 7.26 -3.39
CA MET A 553 21.84 7.67 -2.59
C MET A 553 20.90 6.50 -2.28
N VAL A 554 20.14 6.61 -1.21
CA VAL A 554 19.21 5.55 -0.75
C VAL A 554 18.00 6.17 -0.07
N ASP A 555 16.88 5.47 -0.08
CA ASP A 555 15.77 5.75 0.84
C ASP A 555 16.08 5.11 2.21
N PRO A 556 16.48 5.89 3.23
CA PRO A 556 17.05 5.33 4.44
C PRO A 556 15.99 4.69 5.33
N PRO A 557 16.34 3.63 6.08
CA PRO A 557 15.45 3.04 7.07
C PRO A 557 15.18 4.03 8.21
N ARG A 558 13.94 4.07 8.70
CA ARG A 558 13.56 4.89 9.86
C ARG A 558 14.33 4.38 11.09
N PRO A 559 15.02 5.25 11.86
CA PRO A 559 15.72 4.81 13.08
C PRO A 559 14.80 4.10 14.08
N LYS A 560 13.54 4.55 14.19
CA LYS A 560 12.51 3.91 15.02
C LYS A 560 12.09 2.54 14.50
N ALA A 561 12.10 2.33 13.17
CA ALA A 561 11.77 1.03 12.59
C ALA A 561 12.86 0.00 12.90
N ILE A 562 14.14 0.36 12.81
CA ILE A 562 15.26 -0.52 13.20
C ILE A 562 15.10 -0.97 14.66
N ALA A 563 14.82 -0.04 15.57
CA ALA A 563 14.59 -0.36 16.98
C ALA A 563 13.35 -1.24 17.19
N ALA A 564 12.27 -0.99 16.45
CA ALA A 564 11.04 -1.78 16.52
C ALA A 564 11.26 -3.23 16.04
N VAL A 565 11.96 -3.42 14.91
CA VAL A 565 12.32 -4.76 14.39
C VAL A 565 13.15 -5.53 15.41
N ARG A 566 14.13 -4.87 16.05
CA ARG A 566 14.93 -5.50 17.11
C ARG A 566 14.08 -5.94 18.30
N THR A 567 13.15 -5.09 18.75
CA THR A 567 12.21 -5.42 19.83
C THR A 567 11.30 -6.59 19.43
N CYS A 568 10.85 -6.66 18.17
CA CYS A 568 10.04 -7.77 17.67
C CYS A 568 10.84 -9.09 17.71
N HIS A 569 12.08 -9.10 17.21
CA HIS A 569 12.94 -10.29 17.27
C HIS A 569 13.23 -10.72 18.72
N ALA A 570 13.44 -9.78 19.64
CA ALA A 570 13.63 -10.08 21.06
C ALA A 570 12.38 -10.70 21.71
N ALA A 571 11.19 -10.38 21.20
CA ALA A 571 9.91 -10.98 21.61
C ALA A 571 9.59 -12.32 20.90
N GLY A 572 10.49 -12.83 20.04
CA GLY A 572 10.28 -14.05 19.26
C GLY A 572 9.35 -13.88 18.05
N ILE A 573 9.07 -12.63 17.64
CA ILE A 573 8.24 -12.31 16.49
C ILE A 573 9.13 -12.26 15.24
N THR A 574 8.80 -13.02 14.21
CA THR A 574 9.52 -12.99 12.92
C THR A 574 9.06 -11.79 12.08
N VAL A 575 9.98 -10.95 11.61
CA VAL A 575 9.66 -9.88 10.66
C VAL A 575 10.02 -10.31 9.25
N LYS A 576 9.12 -10.07 8.29
CA LYS A 576 9.31 -10.30 6.86
C LYS A 576 9.03 -9.01 6.09
N MET A 577 9.81 -8.75 5.06
CA MET A 577 9.66 -7.62 4.15
C MET A 577 8.97 -8.09 2.87
N ILE A 578 7.91 -7.40 2.48
CA ILE A 578 7.22 -7.60 1.19
C ILE A 578 7.19 -6.25 0.51
N THR A 579 7.88 -6.09 -0.62
CA THR A 579 8.02 -4.83 -1.34
C THR A 579 7.95 -5.07 -2.85
N GLY A 580 7.67 -4.03 -3.63
CA GLY A 580 7.81 -4.03 -5.09
C GLY A 580 9.11 -3.41 -5.60
N ASP A 581 10.05 -3.11 -4.69
CA ASP A 581 11.37 -2.58 -5.04
C ASP A 581 12.30 -3.69 -5.54
N HIS A 582 13.38 -3.33 -6.22
CA HIS A 582 14.36 -4.27 -6.70
C HIS A 582 14.97 -5.11 -5.57
N ALA A 583 15.12 -6.42 -5.82
CA ALA A 583 15.60 -7.41 -4.87
C ALA A 583 16.92 -7.03 -4.17
N VAL A 584 17.86 -6.41 -4.89
CA VAL A 584 19.16 -5.98 -4.34
C VAL A 584 18.98 -4.88 -3.29
N THR A 585 18.17 -3.86 -3.59
CA THR A 585 17.87 -2.74 -2.69
C THR A 585 17.09 -3.22 -1.47
N ALA A 586 16.04 -4.01 -1.69
CA ALA A 586 15.22 -4.60 -0.63
C ALA A 586 16.08 -5.42 0.35
N LEU A 587 17.00 -6.24 -0.17
CA LEU A 587 17.88 -7.07 0.64
C LEU A 587 18.92 -6.25 1.42
N SER A 588 19.48 -5.18 0.84
CA SER A 588 20.37 -4.27 1.58
C SER A 588 19.63 -3.61 2.75
N ILE A 589 18.45 -3.06 2.51
CA ILE A 589 17.63 -2.41 3.56
C ILE A 589 17.20 -3.42 4.63
N ALA A 590 16.81 -4.64 4.22
CA ALA A 590 16.47 -5.71 5.15
C ALA A 590 17.65 -6.10 6.05
N ARG A 591 18.88 -6.13 5.53
CA ARG A 591 20.10 -6.37 6.33
C ARG A 591 20.38 -5.26 7.31
N GLN A 592 20.26 -4.00 6.89
CA GLN A 592 20.44 -2.83 7.78
C GLN A 592 19.46 -2.84 8.96
N MET A 593 18.24 -3.35 8.76
CA MET A 593 17.21 -3.47 9.80
C MET A 593 17.30 -4.77 10.61
N GLY A 594 18.17 -5.71 10.22
CA GLY A 594 18.29 -7.03 10.84
C GLY A 594 17.17 -8.00 10.51
N ILE A 595 16.40 -7.75 9.45
CA ILE A 595 15.35 -8.65 8.90
C ILE A 595 16.00 -9.81 8.13
N ALA A 596 17.09 -9.52 7.41
CA ALA A 596 17.89 -10.50 6.66
C ALA A 596 19.32 -10.56 7.20
N ARG A 597 19.95 -11.72 7.08
CA ARG A 597 21.35 -11.97 7.42
C ARG A 597 22.23 -11.92 6.18
N THR A 598 23.54 -11.85 6.39
CA THR A 598 24.52 -11.99 5.31
C THR A 598 24.37 -13.37 4.66
N GLY A 599 24.20 -13.41 3.35
CA GLY A 599 23.97 -14.64 2.58
C GLY A 599 22.49 -15.03 2.39
N ASP A 600 21.55 -14.35 3.08
CA ASP A 600 20.13 -14.53 2.78
C ASP A 600 19.80 -13.99 1.38
N MET A 601 18.86 -14.64 0.71
CA MET A 601 18.37 -14.29 -0.62
C MET A 601 16.98 -13.65 -0.53
N ALA A 602 16.71 -12.72 -1.45
CA ALA A 602 15.36 -12.25 -1.73
C ALA A 602 14.74 -13.12 -2.83
N ILE A 603 13.42 -13.29 -2.81
CA ILE A 603 12.67 -13.89 -3.93
C ILE A 603 11.95 -12.80 -4.70
N THR A 604 12.03 -12.86 -6.03
CA THR A 604 11.37 -11.90 -6.92
C THR A 604 9.90 -12.23 -7.11
N GLY A 605 9.07 -11.25 -7.46
CA GLY A 605 7.66 -11.47 -7.83
C GLY A 605 7.49 -12.49 -8.98
N ARG A 606 8.40 -12.51 -9.96
CA ARG A 606 8.39 -13.45 -11.08
C ARG A 606 8.68 -14.89 -10.62
N GLU A 607 9.68 -15.07 -9.77
CA GLU A 607 9.97 -16.38 -9.16
C GLU A 607 8.80 -16.85 -8.30
N LEU A 608 8.23 -15.96 -7.48
CA LEU A 608 7.10 -16.27 -6.61
C LEU A 608 5.87 -16.74 -7.40
N ALA A 609 5.57 -16.11 -8.54
CA ALA A 609 4.46 -16.48 -9.42
C ALA A 609 4.64 -17.86 -10.08
N SER A 610 5.87 -18.36 -10.19
CA SER A 610 6.16 -19.68 -10.76
C SER A 610 6.05 -20.84 -9.76
N LEU A 611 5.91 -20.54 -8.46
CA LEU A 611 5.85 -21.55 -7.40
C LEU A 611 4.44 -22.13 -7.25
N ASP A 612 4.37 -23.44 -7.00
CA ASP A 612 3.15 -24.07 -6.52
C ASP A 612 2.95 -23.85 -5.01
N ASP A 613 1.76 -24.19 -4.49
CA ASP A 613 1.41 -24.04 -3.08
C ASP A 613 2.37 -24.77 -2.12
N ALA A 614 2.94 -25.90 -2.55
CA ALA A 614 3.84 -26.71 -1.72
C ALA A 614 5.21 -26.04 -1.61
N ALA A 615 5.77 -25.58 -2.73
CA ALA A 615 7.01 -24.83 -2.79
C ALA A 615 6.88 -23.50 -2.06
N LEU A 616 5.76 -22.78 -2.24
CA LEU A 616 5.48 -21.52 -1.56
C LEU A 616 5.54 -21.67 -0.03
N ARG A 617 4.95 -22.73 0.54
CA ARG A 617 5.01 -23.00 1.99
C ARG A 617 6.44 -23.22 2.50
N GLN A 618 7.31 -23.84 1.69
CA GLN A 618 8.71 -24.03 2.07
C GLN A 618 9.49 -22.71 2.00
N VAL A 619 9.29 -21.96 0.92
CA VAL A 619 9.94 -20.67 0.68
C VAL A 619 9.58 -19.67 1.77
N VAL A 620 8.29 -19.52 2.10
CA VAL A 620 7.83 -18.54 3.11
C VAL A 620 8.40 -18.82 4.51
N ARG A 621 8.76 -20.07 4.83
CA ARG A 621 9.42 -20.40 6.11
C ARG A 621 10.88 -19.97 6.15
N ARG A 622 11.57 -19.94 5.01
CA ARG A 622 13.02 -19.68 4.93
C ARG A 622 13.36 -18.26 4.52
N ILE A 623 12.60 -17.68 3.60
CA ILE A 623 12.87 -16.36 3.02
C ILE A 623 12.12 -15.28 3.79
N SER A 624 12.82 -14.19 4.09
CA SER A 624 12.28 -13.02 4.80
C SER A 624 12.12 -11.79 3.92
N VAL A 625 12.57 -11.80 2.67
CA VAL A 625 12.49 -10.67 1.73
C VAL A 625 11.82 -11.13 0.42
N PHE A 626 10.71 -10.50 0.10
CA PHE A 626 9.95 -10.68 -1.14
C PHE A 626 9.96 -9.32 -1.86
N ALA A 627 10.40 -9.30 -3.12
CA ALA A 627 10.75 -8.10 -3.86
C ALA A 627 10.19 -8.11 -5.29
#